data_AF-A0A4R8V2J9-F1
#
_entry.id   AF-A0A4R8V2J9-F1
#
_cell.length_a   1.000
_cell.length_b   1.000
_cell.length_c   1.000
_cell.angle_alpha   90.00
_cell.angle_beta   90.00
_cell.angle_gamma   90.00
#
_symmetry.space_group_name_H-M   'P 1'
#
loop_
_entity.id
_entity.type
_entity.pdbx_description
1 polymer ?
#
loop_
_entity_poly.entity_id
_entity_poly.type
_entity_poly.pdbx_seq_one_letter_code
_entity_poly.pdbx_strand_id
1 'polypeptide(L)' 'MVSDMGDVGDNGWVGIIVAVCAGVIVLTLSLVAMIQIGRAAHLRPSVRTNWVLAVLLAPLFGATAWFAVGNRLRLD' A
#
# COMPACT_ATOMS: atom_id res chain seq x y z
N MET A 1 16.65 36.74 -6.30
CA MET A 1 15.40 36.10 -5.82
C MET A 1 15.07 34.88 -6.67
N VAL A 2 15.97 33.88 -6.74
CA VAL A 2 15.75 32.65 -7.52
C VAL A 2 16.40 31.45 -6.81
N SER A 3 15.85 31.06 -5.67
CA SER A 3 16.26 29.83 -4.97
C SER A 3 15.09 29.08 -4.33
N ASP A 4 13.86 29.55 -4.53
CA ASP A 4 12.67 29.00 -3.85
C ASP A 4 11.90 27.95 -4.70
N MET A 5 12.28 27.78 -5.97
CA MET A 5 11.62 26.82 -6.88
C MET A 5 12.29 25.44 -6.95
N GLY A 6 13.50 25.29 -6.39
CA GLY A 6 14.21 24.00 -6.35
C GLY A 6 13.68 23.05 -5.28
N ASP A 7 13.24 23.59 -4.15
CA ASP A 7 12.83 22.80 -2.98
C ASP A 7 11.47 22.10 -3.19
N VAL A 8 10.51 22.78 -3.83
CA VAL A 8 9.17 22.22 -4.12
C VAL A 8 9.25 21.02 -5.08
N GLY A 9 10.22 21.00 -6.00
CA GLY A 9 10.45 19.90 -6.92
C GLY A 9 10.98 18.64 -6.23
N ASP A 10 12.01 18.80 -5.39
CA ASP A 10 12.71 17.67 -4.75
C ASP A 10 11.79 16.91 -3.77
N ASN A 11 11.01 17.66 -2.97
CA ASN A 11 10.08 17.11 -1.98
C ASN A 11 8.93 16.32 -2.64
N GLY A 12 8.47 16.77 -3.81
CA GLY A 12 7.43 16.10 -4.60
C GLY A 12 7.91 14.77 -5.17
N TRP A 13 9.14 14.72 -5.70
CA TRP A 13 9.74 13.48 -6.21
C TRP A 13 9.95 12.45 -5.10
N VAL A 14 10.41 12.87 -3.92
CA VAL A 14 10.55 11.98 -2.75
C VAL A 14 9.20 11.37 -2.37
N GLY A 15 8.13 12.16 -2.33
CA GLY A 15 6.78 11.65 -2.04
C GLY A 15 6.30 10.59 -3.04
N ILE A 16 6.55 10.81 -4.34
CA ILE A 16 6.19 9.85 -5.39
C ILE A 16 7.00 8.55 -5.25
N ILE A 17 8.32 8.66 -5.04
CA ILE A 17 9.20 7.49 -4.88
C ILE A 17 8.76 6.66 -3.66
N VAL A 18 8.50 7.30 -2.53
CA VAL A 18 8.05 6.62 -1.31
C VAL A 18 6.69 5.94 -1.53
N ALA A 19 5.74 6.61 -2.20
CA ALA A 19 4.44 6.04 -2.50
C ALA A 19 4.54 4.80 -3.41
N VAL A 20 5.38 4.87 -4.45
CA VAL A 20 5.63 3.74 -5.36
C VAL A 20 6.32 2.60 -4.62
N CYS A 21 7.36 2.86 -3.85
CA CYS A 21 8.06 1.84 -3.06
C CYS A 21 7.12 1.15 -2.06
N ALA A 22 6.31 1.92 -1.33
CA ALA A 22 5.32 1.38 -0.41
C ALA A 22 4.30 0.50 -1.14
N GLY A 23 3.78 0.95 -2.28
CA GLY A 23 2.87 0.18 -3.12
C GLY A 23 3.47 -1.15 -3.60
N VAL A 24 4.71 -1.13 -4.06
CA VAL A 24 5.44 -2.35 -4.49
C VAL A 24 5.62 -3.32 -3.33
N ILE A 25 6.05 -2.84 -2.15
CA ILE A 25 6.22 -3.67 -0.96
C ILE A 25 4.89 -4.35 -0.57
N VAL A 26 3.80 -3.58 -0.52
CA VAL A 26 2.47 -4.11 -0.19
C VAL A 26 2.02 -5.15 -1.22
N LEU A 27 2.25 -4.91 -2.50
CA LEU A 27 1.94 -5.86 -3.57
C LEU A 27 2.74 -7.15 -3.41
N THR A 28 4.05 -7.06 -3.22
CA THR A 28 4.93 -8.22 -3.05
C THR A 28 4.55 -9.03 -1.82
N LEU A 29 4.29 -8.38 -0.68
CA LEU A 29 3.85 -9.06 0.54
C LEU A 29 2.50 -9.76 0.33
N SER A 30 1.57 -9.14 -0.38
CA SER A 30 0.26 -9.73 -0.71
C SER A 30 0.41 -10.98 -1.58
N LEU A 31 1.25 -10.92 -2.62
CA LEU A 31 1.54 -12.07 -3.49
C LEU A 31 2.21 -13.21 -2.72
N VAL A 32 3.21 -12.90 -1.89
CA VAL A 32 3.90 -13.89 -1.05
C VAL A 32 2.92 -14.54 -0.08
N ALA A 33 2.01 -13.78 0.55
CA ALA A 33 0.97 -14.31 1.41
C ALA A 33 0.01 -15.23 0.64
N MET A 34 -0.46 -14.82 -0.55
CA MET A 34 -1.31 -15.67 -1.40
C MET A 34 -0.62 -16.99 -1.79
N ILE A 35 0.66 -16.96 -2.13
CA ILE A 35 1.45 -18.16 -2.45
C ILE A 35 1.56 -19.06 -1.21
N GLN A 36 1.83 -18.50 -0.03
CA GLN A 36 1.90 -19.27 1.22
C GLN A 36 0.55 -19.94 1.54
N ILE A 37 -0.57 -19.22 1.43
CA ILE A 37 -1.91 -19.77 1.66
C ILE A 37 -2.25 -20.84 0.61
N GLY A 38 -1.90 -20.61 -0.66
CA GLY A 38 -2.14 -21.57 -1.75
C GLY A 38 -1.34 -22.86 -1.59
N ARG A 39 -0.11 -22.76 -1.08
CA ARG A 39 0.76 -23.92 -0.77
C ARG A 39 0.37 -24.63 0.53
N ALA A 40 -0.41 -24.00 1.40
CA ALA A 40 -0.96 -24.63 2.60
C ALA A 40 -2.08 -25.63 2.23
N ALA A 41 -1.70 -26.76 1.62
CA ALA A 41 -2.59 -27.82 1.16
C ALA A 41 -3.33 -28.56 2.30
N HIS A 42 -3.02 -28.25 3.57
CA HIS A 42 -3.63 -28.84 4.76
C HIS A 42 -4.90 -28.12 5.23
N LEU A 43 -5.29 -27.01 4.59
CA LEU A 43 -6.45 -26.19 5.00
C LEU A 43 -7.66 -26.41 4.08
N ARG A 44 -8.85 -26.56 4.68
CA ARG A 44 -10.13 -26.65 3.96
C ARG A 44 -10.28 -25.48 2.96
N PRO A 45 -10.82 -25.71 1.75
CA PRO A 45 -10.92 -24.70 0.69
C PRO A 45 -11.54 -23.37 1.14
N SER A 46 -12.54 -23.42 2.03
CA SER A 46 -13.26 -22.26 2.57
C SER A 46 -12.38 -21.32 3.41
N VAL A 47 -11.43 -21.88 4.18
CA VAL A 47 -10.55 -21.09 5.05
C VAL A 47 -9.51 -20.34 4.21
N ARG A 48 -9.01 -20.97 3.16
CA ARG A 48 -8.07 -20.37 2.21
C ARG A 48 -8.69 -19.17 1.47
N THR A 49 -9.93 -19.29 1.01
CA THR A 49 -10.62 -18.16 0.36
C THR A 49 -10.78 -16.97 1.30
N ASN A 50 -11.11 -17.20 2.58
CA ASN A 50 -11.24 -16.14 3.58
C ASN A 50 -9.92 -15.39 3.81
N TRP A 51 -8.79 -16.11 3.89
CA TRP A 51 -7.48 -15.49 4.05
C TRP A 51 -7.03 -14.70 2.81
N VAL A 52 -7.31 -15.19 1.60
CA VAL A 52 -7.05 -14.43 0.37
C VAL A 52 -7.85 -13.13 0.37
N LEU A 53 -9.13 -13.17 0.77
CA LEU A 53 -9.95 -11.96 0.91
C LEU A 53 -9.36 -10.97 1.92
N ALA A 54 -8.95 -11.44 3.10
CA ALA A 54 -8.34 -10.60 4.12
C ALA A 54 -7.05 -9.91 3.62
N VAL A 55 -6.20 -10.67 2.90
CA VAL A 55 -4.95 -10.15 2.30
C VAL A 55 -5.23 -9.12 1.21
N LEU A 56 -6.30 -9.27 0.43
CA LEU A 56 -6.68 -8.29 -0.61
C LEU A 56 -7.35 -7.04 -0.02
N LEU A 57 -8.14 -7.20 1.04
CA LEU A 57 -8.88 -6.08 1.65
C LEU A 57 -7.97 -5.19 2.51
N ALA A 58 -6.98 -5.76 3.20
CA ALA A 58 -6.10 -4.98 4.07
C ALA A 58 -5.36 -3.83 3.33
N PRO A 59 -4.77 -4.02 2.14
CA PRO A 59 -4.21 -2.93 1.33
C PRO A 59 -5.25 -1.90 0.90
N LEU A 60 -6.47 -2.33 0.53
CA LEU A 60 -7.54 -1.43 0.11
C LEU A 60 -7.95 -0.50 1.26
N PHE A 61 -8.14 -1.04 2.46
CA PHE A 61 -8.48 -0.25 3.63
C PHE A 61 -7.31 0.64 4.07
N GLY A 62 -6.08 0.14 4.01
CA GLY A 62 -4.89 0.94 4.31
C GLY A 62 -4.71 2.12 3.36
N ALA A 63 -4.86 1.91 2.06
CA ALA A 63 -4.77 2.97 1.05
C ALA A 63 -5.91 3.98 1.20
N THR A 64 -7.15 3.53 1.36
CA THR A 64 -8.30 4.44 1.54
C THR A 64 -8.18 5.26 2.82
N ALA A 65 -7.68 4.69 3.92
CA ALA A 65 -7.38 5.42 5.15
C ALA A 65 -6.28 6.46 4.94
N TRP A 66 -5.21 6.12 4.23
CA TRP A 66 -4.12 7.04 3.91
C TRP A 66 -4.61 8.25 3.09
N PHE A 67 -5.40 8.00 2.05
CA PHE A 67 -6.00 9.08 1.23
C PHE A 67 -7.01 9.91 2.02
N ALA A 68 -7.82 9.30 2.88
CA ALA A 68 -8.78 10.01 3.72
C ALA A 68 -8.11 10.92 4.77
N VAL A 69 -7.02 10.46 5.38
CA VAL A 69 -6.26 11.25 6.38
C VAL A 69 -5.39 12.31 5.70
N GLY A 70 -4.68 11.96 4.62
CA GLY A 70 -3.82 12.89 3.89
C GLY A 70 -4.59 14.10 3.32
N ASN A 71 -5.86 13.92 2.95
CA ASN A 71 -6.70 15.04 2.53
C ASN A 71 -7.02 16.02 3.67
N ARG A 72 -7.09 15.55 4.93
CA ARG A 72 -7.32 16.42 6.09
C ARG A 72 -6.07 17.22 6.47
N LEU A 73 -4.89 16.60 6.42
CA LEU A 73 -3.61 17.25 6.72
C LEU A 73 -3.24 18.38 5.73
N ARG A 74 -3.88 18.46 4.57
CA ARG A 74 -3.67 19.52 3.58
C ARG A 74 -4.63 20.71 3.73
N LEU A 75 -5.67 20.57 4.56
CA LEU A 75 -6.73 21.57 4.75
C LEU A 75 -6.60 22.38 6.05
N ASP A 76 -5.68 21.99 6.94
CA ASP A 76 -5.24 22.76 8.11
C ASP A 76 -3.92 23.49 7.79
#